data_AF-A0A1F9Z2I4-F1
#
_entry.id   AF-A0A1F9Z2I4-F1
#
_cell.length_a   1.000
_cell.length_b   1.000
_cell.length_c   1.000
_cell.angle_alpha   90.00
_cell.angle_beta   90.00
_cell.angle_gamma   90.00
#
_symmetry.space_group_name_H-M   'P 1'
#
loop_
_entity.id
_entity.type
_entity.pdbx_description
1 polymer ?
#
loop_
_entity_poly.entity_id
_entity_poly.type
_entity_poly.pdbx_seq_one_letter_code
_entity_poly.pdbx_strand_id
1 'polypeptide(L)'
;MTAHGGLLTLFIGADVSILVFVLLRVRQTWNKTLFVAMAMSFVVYGAAIAGEAEGVDNPLVAAIALWAFVLAHPLIAIAALAAFHGEDLPRRRPAILLLLLPVPVVASFAVAEDMTTGQAYTDPALSSFFAVCFAVGLAEALYVRMSSPVLASEATWIGVGIVLLILAGPLMTVELDALGLPSAGSLILGTPPALAAFALAFARTDPFAVTDGVKRGEAWSEPSIVERGVAFVFDEARPKNLMITARREADRGRPVLILRRKGRYSDPGDGRTCLSEIRPSAHAAAMALATVRGFLSRSPGGLLALPDLAGIATLCGWPKTLDLVRQIVRISRRTDTTLLISTSLLQEDERRGLNGLRLAWWILPDPAVEVDVMLRTAFGAAGSSIFDGFLKANALTRGSFNAHHVLALTTHLGTAMDAFASFGAELHVADGLRQLVAEASEALQEYSRRSALDLSQADWPSRDPESADEAMLVTAMDHWRGKEPEPAVRGDRATDPGHSLYKRTLAIFVRELGPTGEGLLRFELRRLGRGDSELRPSDLKRLADRVDVALETMVEIVDVPEARRRLQEKLGAIRRQMGLIEEEGV
;
A
#
# COMPACT_ATOMS: atom_id res chain seq x y z
N MET A 1 -18.48 53.95 -22.43
CA MET A 1 -17.76 52.69 -22.74
C MET A 1 -17.70 52.54 -24.25
N THR A 2 -16.50 52.59 -24.83
CA THR A 2 -16.27 52.15 -26.21
C THR A 2 -16.36 50.62 -26.26
N ALA A 3 -16.72 50.02 -27.40
CA ALA A 3 -16.79 48.56 -27.55
C ALA A 3 -15.46 47.85 -27.21
N HIS A 4 -14.33 48.57 -27.29
CA HIS A 4 -13.00 48.12 -26.91
C HIS A 4 -12.82 47.99 -25.39
N GLY A 5 -13.24 48.97 -24.58
CA GLY A 5 -13.13 48.92 -23.12
C GLY A 5 -13.97 47.79 -22.49
N GLY A 6 -15.14 47.49 -23.06
CA GLY A 6 -15.97 46.37 -22.61
C GLY A 6 -15.34 44.99 -22.86
N LEU A 7 -14.52 44.85 -23.89
CA LEU A 7 -13.85 43.61 -24.24
C LEU A 7 -12.58 43.39 -23.38
N LEU A 8 -11.83 44.45 -23.09
CA LEU A 8 -10.69 44.41 -22.16
C LEU A 8 -11.13 44.03 -20.74
N THR A 9 -12.21 44.63 -20.24
CA THR A 9 -12.76 44.30 -18.90
C THR A 9 -13.25 42.87 -18.81
N LEU A 10 -13.82 42.31 -19.88
CA LEU A 10 -14.22 40.91 -19.95
C LEU A 10 -13.00 39.96 -19.83
N PHE A 11 -11.89 40.26 -20.50
CA PHE A 11 -10.67 39.44 -20.41
C PHE A 11 -10.01 39.52 -19.03
N ILE A 12 -9.98 40.70 -18.40
CA ILE A 12 -9.54 40.84 -17.02
C ILE A 12 -10.43 40.02 -16.08
N GLY A 13 -11.76 40.06 -16.29
CA GLY A 13 -12.71 39.23 -15.54
C GLY A 13 -12.46 37.73 -15.70
N ALA A 14 -12.07 37.28 -16.89
CA ALA A 14 -11.67 35.90 -17.15
C ALA A 14 -10.37 35.54 -16.40
N ASP A 15 -9.35 36.39 -16.45
CA ASP A 15 -8.07 36.19 -15.75
C ASP A 15 -8.27 36.09 -14.23
N VAL A 16 -9.09 36.99 -13.65
CA VAL A 16 -9.46 36.95 -12.22
C VAL A 16 -10.22 35.66 -11.89
N SER A 17 -11.12 35.20 -12.75
CA SER A 17 -11.86 33.96 -12.55
C SER A 17 -10.94 32.73 -12.54
N ILE A 18 -9.96 32.68 -13.45
CA ILE A 18 -8.96 31.62 -13.51
C ILE A 18 -8.05 31.66 -12.28
N LEU A 19 -7.65 32.85 -11.84
CA LEU A 19 -6.88 33.05 -10.60
C LEU A 19 -7.63 32.50 -9.39
N VAL A 20 -8.92 32.85 -9.23
CA VAL A 20 -9.77 32.34 -8.15
C VAL A 20 -9.90 30.81 -8.21
N PHE A 21 -10.07 30.24 -9.40
CA PHE A 21 -10.10 28.79 -9.58
C PHE A 21 -8.82 28.12 -9.06
N VAL A 22 -7.63 28.62 -9.44
CA VAL A 22 -6.35 28.06 -8.97
C VAL A 22 -6.19 28.23 -7.46
N LEU A 23 -6.56 29.40 -6.92
CA LEU A 23 -6.52 29.66 -5.49
C LEU A 23 -7.37 28.66 -4.68
N LEU A 24 -8.54 28.30 -5.18
CA LEU A 24 -9.46 27.36 -4.51
C LEU A 24 -9.09 25.90 -4.73
N ARG A 25 -8.53 25.55 -5.90
CA ARG A 25 -8.40 24.15 -6.32
C ARG A 25 -7.02 23.54 -6.17
N VAL A 26 -5.95 24.33 -6.33
CA VAL A 26 -4.57 23.82 -6.33
C VAL A 26 -3.99 23.86 -4.92
N ARG A 27 -3.46 22.72 -4.45
CA ARG A 27 -2.91 22.56 -3.09
C ARG A 27 -1.41 22.83 -3.00
N GLN A 28 -0.66 22.68 -4.09
CA GLN A 28 0.78 22.94 -4.09
C GLN A 28 1.06 24.42 -3.83
N THR A 29 1.69 24.72 -2.71
CA THR A 29 1.83 26.10 -2.24
C THR A 29 2.72 26.90 -3.17
N TRP A 30 3.87 26.34 -3.58
CA TRP A 30 4.82 27.02 -4.47
C TRP A 30 4.25 27.29 -5.87
N ASN A 31 3.62 26.29 -6.48
CA ASN A 31 3.03 26.42 -7.81
C ASN A 31 1.85 27.40 -7.80
N LYS A 32 1.03 27.37 -6.73
CA LYS A 32 -0.02 28.34 -6.50
C LYS A 32 0.53 29.75 -6.34
N THR A 33 1.58 29.97 -5.55
CA THR A 33 2.17 31.32 -5.38
C THR A 33 2.74 31.87 -6.68
N LEU A 34 3.42 31.05 -7.48
CA LEU A 34 3.95 31.47 -8.77
C LEU A 34 2.84 31.76 -9.78
N PHE A 35 1.82 30.92 -9.85
CA PHE A 35 0.66 31.17 -10.70
C PHE A 35 -0.06 32.46 -10.30
N VAL A 36 -0.24 32.69 -9.00
CA VAL A 36 -0.87 33.92 -8.47
C VAL A 36 -0.03 35.14 -8.85
N ALA A 37 1.29 35.11 -8.64
CA ALA A 37 2.16 36.22 -9.03
C ALA A 37 2.10 36.50 -10.54
N MET A 38 2.14 35.45 -11.36
CA MET A 38 2.05 35.57 -12.82
C MET A 38 0.69 36.14 -13.26
N ALA A 39 -0.41 35.55 -12.80
CA ALA A 39 -1.76 35.98 -13.15
C ALA A 39 -2.07 37.40 -12.64
N MET A 40 -1.63 37.75 -11.42
CA MET A 40 -1.77 39.12 -10.91
C MET A 40 -1.00 40.13 -11.74
N SER A 41 0.17 39.76 -12.27
CA SER A 41 0.93 40.64 -13.17
C SER A 41 0.15 40.94 -14.45
N PHE A 42 -0.54 39.94 -15.03
CA PHE A 42 -1.43 40.15 -16.17
C PHE A 42 -2.70 40.94 -15.83
N VAL A 43 -3.31 40.70 -14.68
CA VAL A 43 -4.49 41.45 -14.23
C VAL A 43 -4.16 42.93 -14.02
N VAL A 44 -3.03 43.23 -13.38
CA VAL A 44 -2.56 44.62 -13.17
C VAL A 44 -2.25 45.30 -14.50
N TYR A 45 -1.54 44.62 -15.40
CA TYR A 45 -1.27 45.08 -16.75
C TYR A 45 -2.57 45.37 -17.53
N GLY A 46 -3.49 44.42 -17.56
CA GLY A 46 -4.77 44.57 -18.26
C GLY A 46 -5.62 45.71 -17.69
N ALA A 47 -5.67 45.84 -16.36
CA ALA A 47 -6.42 46.92 -15.70
C ALA A 47 -5.85 48.31 -16.01
N ALA A 48 -4.53 48.45 -16.06
CA ALA A 48 -3.88 49.71 -16.43
C ALA A 48 -4.23 50.12 -17.87
N ILE A 49 -4.17 49.18 -18.81
CA ILE A 49 -4.50 49.43 -20.23
C ILE A 49 -5.99 49.71 -20.44
N ALA A 50 -6.88 49.02 -19.69
CA ALA A 50 -8.29 49.35 -19.71
C ALA A 50 -8.55 50.77 -19.19
N GLY A 51 -7.81 51.21 -18.15
CA GLY A 51 -7.87 52.58 -17.64
C GLY A 51 -7.41 53.63 -18.67
N GLU A 52 -6.30 53.38 -19.36
CA GLU A 52 -5.81 54.24 -20.45
C GLU A 52 -6.85 54.34 -21.58
N ALA A 53 -7.47 53.22 -21.97
CA ALA A 53 -8.51 53.18 -23.00
C ALA A 53 -9.81 53.93 -22.60
N GLU A 54 -10.05 54.10 -21.30
CA GLU A 54 -11.15 54.91 -20.76
C GLU A 54 -10.77 56.39 -20.52
N GLY A 55 -9.54 56.78 -20.87
CA GLY A 55 -9.05 58.16 -20.78
C GLY A 55 -8.39 58.51 -19.44
N VAL A 56 -8.02 57.52 -18.62
CA VAL A 56 -7.21 57.73 -17.42
C VAL A 56 -5.74 57.82 -17.83
N ASP A 57 -5.28 59.03 -18.08
CA ASP A 57 -3.88 59.31 -18.42
C ASP A 57 -3.10 59.66 -17.15
N ASN A 58 -2.46 58.65 -16.55
CA ASN A 58 -1.65 58.81 -15.33
C ASN A 58 -0.29 58.13 -15.54
N PRO A 59 0.83 58.89 -15.50
CA PRO A 59 2.16 58.34 -15.76
C PRO A 59 2.57 57.25 -14.76
N LEU A 60 2.03 57.31 -13.53
CA LEU A 60 2.26 56.29 -12.51
C LEU A 60 1.55 54.97 -12.87
N VAL A 61 0.38 55.03 -13.51
CA VAL A 61 -0.36 53.84 -13.96
C VAL A 61 0.35 53.19 -15.15
N ALA A 62 0.83 53.99 -16.12
CA ALA A 62 1.63 53.52 -17.24
C ALA A 62 2.94 52.85 -16.78
N ALA A 63 3.63 53.46 -15.80
CA ALA A 63 4.82 52.87 -15.20
C ALA A 63 4.52 51.51 -14.52
N ILE A 64 3.44 51.42 -13.74
CA ILE A 64 3.01 50.17 -13.10
C ILE A 64 2.69 49.10 -14.16
N ALA A 65 2.02 49.47 -15.26
CA ALA A 65 1.70 48.55 -16.35
C ALA A 65 2.96 47.94 -16.95
N LEU A 66 3.96 48.78 -17.23
CA LEU A 66 5.24 48.37 -17.79
C LEU A 66 6.02 47.46 -16.84
N TRP A 67 6.03 47.78 -15.54
CA TRP A 67 6.63 46.91 -14.51
C TRP A 67 5.95 45.55 -14.42
N ALA A 68 4.61 45.52 -14.40
CA ALA A 68 3.84 44.28 -14.35
C ALA A 68 4.07 43.42 -15.61
N PHE A 69 4.14 44.07 -16.77
CA PHE A 69 4.46 43.43 -18.04
C PHE A 69 5.86 42.81 -18.06
N VAL A 70 6.90 43.56 -17.66
CA VAL A 70 8.28 43.06 -17.60
C VAL A 70 8.40 41.90 -16.60
N LEU A 71 7.73 41.99 -15.46
CA LEU A 71 7.72 40.96 -14.42
C LEU A 71 7.00 39.67 -14.85
N ALA A 72 5.95 39.76 -15.68
CA ALA A 72 5.19 38.59 -16.10
C ALA A 72 6.05 37.56 -16.87
N HIS A 73 6.99 38.02 -17.69
CA HIS A 73 7.83 37.17 -18.55
C HIS A 73 8.71 36.17 -17.78
N PRO A 74 9.56 36.59 -16.81
CA PRO A 74 10.31 35.64 -15.99
C PRO A 74 9.40 34.77 -15.12
N LEU A 75 8.23 35.28 -14.69
CA LEU A 75 7.26 34.48 -13.95
C LEU A 75 6.66 33.35 -14.81
N ILE A 76 6.42 33.56 -16.11
CA ILE A 76 6.00 32.50 -17.04
C ILE A 76 7.04 31.39 -17.10
N ALA A 77 8.32 31.75 -17.25
CA ALA A 77 9.41 30.78 -17.31
C ALA A 77 9.51 29.99 -16.00
N ILE A 78 9.52 30.68 -14.86
CA ILE A 78 9.63 30.05 -13.53
C ILE A 78 8.39 29.19 -13.25
N ALA A 79 7.18 29.62 -13.61
CA ALA A 79 5.95 28.85 -13.45
C ALA A 79 5.96 27.58 -14.31
N ALA A 80 6.43 27.64 -15.55
CA ALA A 80 6.58 26.48 -16.41
C ALA A 80 7.53 25.44 -15.81
N LEU A 81 8.70 25.88 -15.31
CA LEU A 81 9.63 24.98 -14.63
C LEU A 81 9.05 24.44 -13.31
N ALA A 82 8.34 25.27 -12.54
CA ALA A 82 7.74 24.86 -11.28
C ALA A 82 6.66 23.79 -11.47
N ALA A 83 5.91 23.84 -12.57
CA ALA A 83 4.97 22.79 -12.93
C ALA A 83 5.65 21.41 -13.10
N PHE A 84 6.86 21.37 -13.65
CA PHE A 84 7.58 20.12 -13.92
C PHE A 84 8.49 19.65 -12.79
N HIS A 85 8.97 20.55 -11.95
CA HIS A 85 9.94 20.25 -10.87
C HIS A 85 9.33 20.35 -9.47
N GLY A 86 8.18 21.02 -9.33
CA GLY A 86 7.47 21.19 -8.06
C GLY A 86 8.20 22.08 -7.05
N GLU A 87 7.93 21.84 -5.76
CA GLU A 87 8.47 22.61 -4.63
C GLU A 87 9.99 22.49 -4.46
N ASP A 88 10.62 21.53 -5.14
CA ASP A 88 12.06 21.34 -5.12
C ASP A 88 12.81 22.28 -6.06
N LEU A 89 12.12 23.00 -6.95
CA LEU A 89 12.72 23.91 -7.94
C LEU A 89 13.73 24.90 -7.32
N PRO A 90 13.38 25.71 -6.29
CA PRO A 90 14.31 26.70 -5.74
C PRO A 90 15.56 26.07 -5.11
N ARG A 91 15.47 24.83 -4.62
CA ARG A 91 16.61 24.09 -4.06
C ARG A 91 17.49 23.49 -5.16
N ARG A 92 16.87 22.96 -6.22
CA ARG A 92 17.57 22.15 -7.24
C ARG A 92 18.10 22.98 -8.41
N ARG A 93 17.42 24.07 -8.76
CA ARG A 93 17.78 24.94 -9.87
C ARG A 93 17.65 26.40 -9.45
N PRO A 94 18.36 26.86 -8.40
CA PRO A 94 18.24 28.23 -7.90
C PRO A 94 18.58 29.27 -8.98
N ALA A 95 19.45 28.91 -9.92
CA ALA A 95 19.83 29.75 -11.06
C ALA A 95 18.62 30.24 -11.89
N ILE A 96 17.49 29.53 -11.90
CA ILE A 96 16.28 29.99 -12.61
C ILE A 96 15.71 31.27 -11.99
N LEU A 97 15.88 31.46 -10.68
CA LEU A 97 15.40 32.65 -9.98
C LEU A 97 16.22 33.89 -10.35
N LEU A 98 17.42 33.71 -10.93
CA LEU A 98 18.22 34.82 -11.47
C LEU A 98 17.51 35.52 -12.64
N LEU A 99 16.51 34.90 -13.28
CA LEU A 99 15.66 35.58 -14.27
C LEU A 99 14.87 36.77 -13.68
N LEU A 100 14.69 36.83 -12.36
CA LEU A 100 14.04 37.97 -11.69
C LEU A 100 15.00 39.13 -11.44
N LEU A 101 16.33 38.91 -11.46
CA LEU A 101 17.33 39.91 -11.13
C LEU A 101 17.41 41.07 -12.14
N PRO A 102 17.25 40.85 -13.46
CA PRO A 102 17.20 41.93 -14.45
C PRO A 102 15.95 42.79 -14.37
N VAL A 103 14.83 42.27 -13.82
CA VAL A 103 13.52 42.94 -13.83
C VAL A 103 13.58 44.39 -13.33
N PRO A 104 14.14 44.70 -12.14
CA PRO A 104 14.14 46.08 -11.66
C PRO A 104 14.95 47.02 -12.55
N VAL A 105 16.06 46.56 -13.10
CA VAL A 105 16.91 47.38 -13.97
C VAL A 105 16.20 47.66 -15.29
N VAL A 106 15.65 46.61 -15.90
CA VAL A 106 15.01 46.64 -17.21
C VAL A 106 13.69 47.44 -17.16
N ALA A 107 12.88 47.25 -16.11
CA ALA A 107 11.64 47.99 -15.94
C ALA A 107 11.91 49.47 -15.61
N SER A 108 12.88 49.80 -14.74
CA SER A 108 13.27 51.18 -14.49
C SER A 108 13.81 51.88 -15.73
N PHE A 109 14.61 51.18 -16.54
CA PHE A 109 15.11 51.71 -17.81
C PHE A 109 13.96 52.02 -18.77
N ALA A 110 13.03 51.08 -18.95
CA ALA A 110 11.89 51.26 -19.84
C ALA A 110 10.98 52.42 -19.40
N VAL A 111 10.79 52.62 -18.09
CA VAL A 111 10.08 53.78 -17.54
C VAL A 111 10.85 55.09 -17.76
N ALA A 112 12.18 55.10 -17.59
CA ALA A 112 12.99 56.30 -17.75
C ALA A 112 13.05 56.79 -19.21
N GLU A 113 12.90 55.88 -20.17
CA GLU A 113 12.84 56.16 -21.61
C GLU A 113 11.40 56.43 -22.11
N ASP A 114 10.42 56.57 -21.20
CA ASP A 114 8.99 56.76 -21.51
C ASP A 114 8.45 55.72 -22.51
N MET A 115 8.94 54.47 -22.43
CA MET A 115 8.56 53.41 -23.34
C MET A 115 7.12 52.94 -23.10
N THR A 116 6.38 52.76 -24.19
CA THR A 116 5.10 52.05 -24.17
C THR A 116 5.31 50.54 -24.19
N THR A 117 4.27 49.79 -23.79
CA THR A 117 4.30 48.32 -23.73
C THR A 117 4.46 47.67 -25.11
N GLY A 118 3.95 48.30 -26.17
CA GLY A 118 4.19 47.90 -27.56
C GLY A 118 5.65 48.10 -27.99
N GLN A 119 6.26 49.23 -27.61
CA GLN A 119 7.67 49.52 -27.89
C GLN A 119 8.63 48.58 -27.14
N ALA A 120 8.22 48.02 -26.00
CA ALA A 120 9.03 47.05 -25.26
C ALA A 120 9.31 45.76 -26.07
N TYR A 121 8.46 45.40 -27.04
CA TYR A 121 8.72 44.26 -27.94
C TYR A 121 9.66 44.59 -29.10
N THR A 122 9.83 45.87 -29.44
CA THR A 122 10.71 46.30 -30.54
C THR A 122 12.09 46.72 -30.05
N ASP A 123 12.23 47.11 -28.79
CA ASP A 123 13.53 47.38 -28.17
C ASP A 123 14.41 46.11 -28.14
N PRO A 124 15.66 46.15 -28.63
CA PRO A 124 16.53 44.97 -28.71
C PRO A 124 16.84 44.32 -27.36
N ALA A 125 16.97 45.09 -26.28
CA ALA A 125 17.34 44.56 -24.97
C ALA A 125 16.14 43.89 -24.29
N LEU A 126 14.98 44.56 -24.26
CA LEU A 126 13.73 44.03 -23.72
C LEU A 126 13.22 42.82 -24.51
N SER A 127 13.19 42.92 -25.84
CA SER A 127 12.77 41.81 -26.71
C SER A 127 13.65 40.58 -26.56
N SER A 128 14.98 40.75 -26.45
CA SER A 128 15.91 39.65 -26.18
C SER A 128 15.65 39.02 -24.81
N PHE A 129 15.40 39.83 -23.78
CA PHE A 129 15.08 39.34 -22.44
C PHE A 129 13.76 38.54 -22.42
N PHE A 130 12.70 39.04 -23.07
CA PHE A 130 11.43 38.33 -23.19
C PHE A 130 11.56 37.03 -24.00
N ALA A 131 12.31 37.07 -25.10
CA ALA A 131 12.60 35.89 -25.91
C ALA A 131 13.32 34.81 -25.09
N VAL A 132 14.30 35.17 -24.26
CA VAL A 132 14.96 34.22 -23.35
C VAL A 132 13.97 33.63 -22.35
N CYS A 133 13.10 34.43 -21.74
CA CYS A 133 12.08 33.95 -20.81
C CYS A 133 11.15 32.92 -21.45
N PHE A 134 10.62 33.23 -22.64
CA PHE A 134 9.76 32.29 -23.37
C PHE A 134 10.51 31.05 -23.85
N ALA A 135 11.72 31.21 -24.37
CA ALA A 135 12.55 30.11 -24.86
C ALA A 135 12.87 29.11 -23.74
N VAL A 136 13.19 29.59 -22.53
CA VAL A 136 13.47 28.72 -21.38
C VAL A 136 12.24 27.89 -21.00
N GLY A 137 11.08 28.52 -20.87
CA GLY A 137 9.84 27.81 -20.54
C GLY A 137 9.42 26.81 -21.63
N LEU A 138 9.51 27.21 -22.90
CA LEU A 138 9.13 26.38 -24.04
C LEU A 138 10.09 25.21 -24.24
N ALA A 139 11.40 25.44 -24.13
CA ALA A 139 12.41 24.41 -24.25
C ALA A 139 12.24 23.33 -23.16
N GLU A 140 11.98 23.72 -21.92
CA GLU A 140 11.72 22.75 -20.85
C GLU A 140 10.40 21.99 -21.11
N ALA A 141 9.34 22.66 -21.56
CA ALA A 141 8.08 21.99 -21.90
C ALA A 141 8.26 20.96 -23.04
N LEU A 142 8.99 21.31 -24.09
CA LEU A 142 9.30 20.39 -25.18
C LEU A 142 10.17 19.22 -24.71
N TYR A 143 11.21 19.51 -23.92
CA TYR A 143 12.08 18.48 -23.35
C TYR A 143 11.30 17.50 -22.48
N VAL A 144 10.44 17.99 -21.57
CA VAL A 144 9.63 17.14 -20.69
C VAL A 144 8.62 16.33 -21.50
N ARG A 145 7.99 16.92 -22.51
CA ARG A 145 7.07 16.21 -23.42
C ARG A 145 7.75 15.06 -24.15
N MET A 146 9.00 15.24 -24.59
CA MET A 146 9.76 14.20 -25.31
C MET A 146 10.36 13.14 -24.37
N SER A 147 10.73 13.52 -23.15
CA SER A 147 11.50 12.66 -22.24
C SER A 147 10.66 11.92 -21.19
N SER A 148 9.46 12.41 -20.85
CA SER A 148 8.68 11.92 -19.72
C SER A 148 7.21 11.69 -20.11
N PRO A 149 6.76 10.43 -20.32
CA PRO A 149 5.36 10.13 -20.60
C PRO A 149 4.41 10.48 -19.45
N VAL A 150 4.89 10.56 -18.20
CA VAL A 150 4.07 10.95 -17.04
C VAL A 150 3.53 12.37 -17.17
N LEU A 151 4.42 13.30 -17.55
CA LEU A 151 4.16 14.73 -17.61
C LEU A 151 3.89 15.26 -19.03
N ALA A 152 3.82 14.38 -20.03
CA ALA A 152 3.73 14.78 -21.43
C ALA A 152 2.46 15.61 -21.73
N SER A 153 1.32 15.25 -21.12
CA SER A 153 0.06 15.98 -21.27
C SER A 153 0.17 17.39 -20.70
N GLU A 154 0.74 17.51 -19.51
CA GLU A 154 0.89 18.74 -18.75
C GLU A 154 1.87 19.67 -19.45
N ALA A 155 2.96 19.11 -19.97
CA ALA A 155 3.95 19.83 -20.77
C ALA A 155 3.37 20.36 -22.09
N THR A 156 2.41 19.66 -22.67
CA THR A 156 1.71 20.13 -23.86
C THR A 156 0.89 21.37 -23.56
N TRP A 157 0.13 21.39 -22.46
CA TRP A 157 -0.68 22.54 -22.09
C TRP A 157 0.18 23.76 -21.74
N ILE A 158 1.26 23.57 -21.00
CA ILE A 158 2.21 24.65 -20.70
C ILE A 158 2.84 25.19 -21.99
N GLY A 159 3.26 24.32 -22.90
CA GLY A 159 3.78 24.71 -24.21
C GLY A 159 2.75 25.49 -25.04
N VAL A 160 1.50 25.04 -25.10
CA VAL A 160 0.39 25.76 -25.77
C VAL A 160 0.18 27.13 -25.14
N GLY A 161 0.17 27.23 -23.81
CA GLY A 161 0.03 28.52 -23.12
C GLY A 161 1.15 29.50 -23.47
N ILE A 162 2.40 29.03 -23.51
CA ILE A 162 3.55 29.86 -23.91
C ILE A 162 3.43 30.28 -25.37
N VAL A 163 3.07 29.37 -26.28
CA VAL A 163 2.88 29.68 -27.70
C VAL A 163 1.76 30.70 -27.91
N LEU A 164 0.65 30.60 -27.17
CA LEU A 164 -0.43 31.59 -27.22
C LEU A 164 0.05 32.98 -26.78
N LEU A 165 0.90 33.06 -25.75
CA LEU A 165 1.47 34.34 -25.29
C LEU A 165 2.46 34.92 -26.31
N ILE A 166 3.25 34.07 -26.99
CA ILE A 166 4.12 34.50 -28.09
C ILE A 166 3.30 35.01 -29.28
N LEU A 167 2.22 34.31 -29.65
CA LEU A 167 1.34 34.72 -30.74
C LEU A 167 0.64 36.04 -30.39
N ALA A 168 0.01 36.12 -29.22
CA ALA A 168 -0.76 37.29 -28.80
C ALA A 168 0.12 38.51 -28.46
N GLY A 169 1.32 38.31 -27.93
CA GLY A 169 2.26 39.38 -27.62
C GLY A 169 3.00 39.86 -28.87
N PRO A 170 4.23 39.40 -29.11
CA PRO A 170 5.12 39.95 -30.14
C PRO A 170 4.62 39.81 -31.58
N LEU A 171 3.83 38.78 -31.92
CA LEU A 171 3.35 38.59 -33.30
C LEU A 171 2.13 39.47 -33.62
N MET A 172 1.10 39.43 -32.77
CA MET A 172 -0.10 40.24 -32.98
C MET A 172 0.14 41.74 -32.75
N THR A 173 1.10 42.14 -31.90
CA THR A 173 1.47 43.58 -31.76
C THR A 173 1.93 44.16 -33.08
N VAL A 174 2.85 43.47 -33.78
CA VAL A 174 3.38 43.91 -35.08
C VAL A 174 2.28 43.98 -36.15
N GLU A 175 1.38 43.00 -36.19
CA GLU A 175 0.26 43.01 -37.14
C GLU A 175 -0.76 44.11 -36.85
N LEU A 176 -1.06 44.39 -35.57
CA LEU A 176 -1.99 45.45 -35.18
C LEU A 176 -1.41 46.85 -35.43
N ASP A 177 -0.11 47.05 -35.16
CA ASP A 177 0.60 48.28 -35.49
C ASP A 177 0.62 48.51 -37.02
N ALA A 178 0.83 47.46 -37.82
CA ALA A 178 0.77 47.55 -39.28
C ALA A 178 -0.64 47.89 -39.82
N LEU A 179 -1.69 47.56 -39.08
CA LEU A 179 -3.09 47.89 -39.40
C LEU A 179 -3.54 49.27 -38.86
N GLY A 180 -2.64 50.01 -38.19
CA GLY A 180 -2.96 51.31 -37.59
C GLY A 180 -3.92 51.23 -36.40
N LEU A 181 -4.05 50.05 -35.78
CA LEU A 181 -4.82 49.84 -34.57
C LEU A 181 -3.91 50.00 -33.34
N PRO A 182 -4.40 50.55 -32.22
CA PRO A 182 -3.58 50.73 -31.03
C PRO A 182 -3.05 49.39 -30.51
N SER A 183 -1.72 49.24 -30.43
CA SER A 183 -0.99 48.05 -29.98
C SER A 183 -1.26 47.60 -28.54
N ALA A 184 -1.93 48.44 -27.74
CA ALA A 184 -2.05 48.25 -26.30
C ALA A 184 -2.75 46.94 -25.87
N GLY A 185 -3.58 46.31 -26.72
CA GLY A 185 -4.44 45.19 -26.28
C GLY A 185 -3.96 43.77 -26.59
N SER A 186 -2.93 43.57 -27.42
CA SER A 186 -2.75 42.27 -28.09
C SER A 186 -2.47 41.11 -27.12
N LEU A 187 -1.60 41.35 -26.12
CA LEU A 187 -1.26 40.34 -25.11
C LEU A 187 -2.48 39.98 -24.25
N ILE A 188 -3.38 40.93 -23.95
CA ILE A 188 -4.60 40.73 -23.15
C ILE A 188 -5.57 39.75 -23.84
N LEU A 189 -5.52 39.63 -25.17
CA LEU A 189 -6.30 38.64 -25.91
C LEU A 189 -5.80 37.20 -25.67
N GLY A 190 -4.50 37.04 -25.45
CA GLY A 190 -3.85 35.74 -25.23
C GLY A 190 -3.71 35.33 -23.77
N THR A 191 -3.82 36.26 -22.81
CA THR A 191 -3.63 35.93 -21.38
C THR A 191 -4.65 34.94 -20.85
N PRO A 192 -5.97 35.06 -21.10
CA PRO A 192 -6.94 34.11 -20.53
C PRO A 192 -6.76 32.68 -21.01
N PRO A 193 -6.64 32.38 -22.32
CA PRO A 193 -6.43 31.00 -22.76
C PRO A 193 -5.06 30.46 -22.34
N ALA A 194 -4.02 31.30 -22.23
CA ALA A 194 -2.74 30.89 -21.69
C ALA A 194 -2.79 30.56 -20.19
N LEU A 195 -3.40 31.43 -19.37
CA LEU A 195 -3.61 31.19 -17.95
C LEU A 195 -4.48 29.96 -17.72
N ALA A 196 -5.50 29.73 -18.54
CA ALA A 196 -6.33 28.53 -18.49
C ALA A 196 -5.51 27.26 -18.78
N ALA A 197 -4.62 27.30 -19.78
CA ALA A 197 -3.72 26.20 -20.10
C ALA A 197 -2.75 25.87 -18.94
N PHE A 198 -2.15 26.90 -18.32
CA PHE A 198 -1.32 26.71 -17.11
C PHE A 198 -2.14 26.17 -15.93
N ALA A 199 -3.31 26.76 -15.66
CA ALA A 199 -4.21 26.32 -14.59
C ALA A 199 -4.64 24.86 -14.76
N LEU A 200 -4.93 24.44 -16.00
CA LEU A 200 -5.27 23.07 -16.33
C LEU A 200 -4.10 22.11 -16.08
N ALA A 201 -2.88 22.49 -16.46
CA ALA A 201 -1.68 21.71 -16.15
C ALA A 201 -1.48 21.55 -14.64
N PHE A 202 -1.56 22.65 -13.88
CA PHE A 202 -1.42 22.63 -12.42
C PHE A 202 -2.50 21.78 -11.75
N ALA A 203 -3.76 21.91 -12.18
CA ALA A 203 -4.88 21.14 -11.64
C ALA A 203 -4.75 19.63 -11.91
N ARG A 204 -4.20 19.24 -13.07
CA ARG A 204 -3.94 17.82 -13.42
C ARG A 204 -2.80 17.21 -12.60
N THR A 205 -1.87 18.04 -12.12
CA THR A 205 -0.76 17.65 -11.23
C THR A 205 -1.04 17.88 -9.75
N ASP A 206 -2.28 18.25 -9.37
CA ASP A 206 -2.60 18.52 -7.98
C ASP A 206 -2.35 17.27 -7.11
N PRO A 207 -1.54 17.37 -6.04
CA PRO A 207 -1.20 16.21 -5.22
C PRO A 207 -2.43 15.64 -4.53
N PHE A 208 -2.37 14.34 -4.26
CA PHE A 208 -3.36 13.68 -3.43
C PHE A 208 -3.34 14.28 -2.03
N ALA A 209 -4.51 14.26 -1.37
CA ALA A 209 -4.58 14.63 0.04
C ALA A 209 -3.74 13.63 0.85
N VAL A 210 -2.87 14.15 1.71
CA VAL A 210 -2.02 13.37 2.60
C VAL A 210 -2.50 13.60 4.02
N THR A 211 -2.66 12.54 4.81
CA THR A 211 -2.95 12.66 6.24
C THR A 211 -1.75 13.27 6.97
N ASP A 212 -1.99 14.22 7.86
CA ASP A 212 -0.95 14.85 8.66
C ASP A 212 -0.48 13.90 9.75
N GLY A 213 0.49 13.03 9.41
CA GLY A 213 1.08 12.07 10.35
C GLY A 213 2.49 12.42 10.82
N VAL A 214 3.19 13.33 10.12
CA VAL A 214 4.59 13.66 10.41
C VAL A 214 4.70 15.12 10.85
N LYS A 215 5.10 15.34 12.10
CA LYS A 215 5.45 16.69 12.59
C LYS A 215 6.73 17.15 11.89
N ARG A 216 6.74 18.41 11.42
CA ARG A 216 7.92 19.04 10.80
C ARG A 216 9.09 19.02 11.78
N GLY A 217 10.26 18.53 11.32
CA GLY A 217 11.54 18.77 11.98
C GLY A 217 11.93 17.81 13.10
N GLU A 218 11.22 16.70 13.31
CA GLU A 218 11.69 15.66 14.22
C GLU A 218 12.84 14.89 13.54
N ALA A 219 14.07 15.15 14.01
CA ALA A 219 15.24 14.38 13.61
C ALA A 219 15.12 12.99 14.22
N TRP A 220 14.72 12.02 13.42
CA TRP A 220 14.77 10.60 13.79
C TRP A 220 16.21 10.15 14.04
N SER A 221 16.44 9.55 15.20
CA SER A 221 17.76 9.18 15.72
C SER A 221 18.10 7.71 15.52
N GLU A 222 17.11 6.86 15.26
CA GLU A 222 17.32 5.42 15.15
C GLU A 222 17.87 5.01 13.77
N PRO A 223 18.74 3.99 13.71
CA PRO A 223 19.23 3.44 12.46
C PRO A 223 18.07 2.83 11.66
N SER A 224 18.04 3.12 10.35
CA SER A 224 17.06 2.54 9.43
C SER A 224 17.33 1.05 9.22
N ILE A 225 16.27 0.25 9.15
CA ILE A 225 16.33 -1.17 8.75
C ILE A 225 16.75 -1.26 7.28
N VAL A 226 16.20 -0.36 6.46
CA VAL A 226 16.41 -0.37 5.01
C VAL A 226 17.40 0.73 4.62
N GLU A 227 18.32 0.38 3.72
CA GLU A 227 19.34 1.31 3.22
C GLU A 227 18.71 2.58 2.62
N ARG A 228 19.34 3.73 2.91
CA ARG A 228 18.90 5.04 2.45
C ARG A 228 19.30 5.29 0.99
N GLY A 229 18.48 6.03 0.26
CA GLY A 229 18.74 6.36 -1.16
C GLY A 229 18.60 5.19 -2.15
N VAL A 230 18.23 4.01 -1.67
CA VAL A 230 18.04 2.80 -2.47
C VAL A 230 16.55 2.53 -2.71
N ALA A 231 16.25 1.91 -3.85
CA ALA A 231 14.92 1.48 -4.22
C ALA A 231 14.85 -0.05 -4.25
N PHE A 232 13.89 -0.61 -3.52
CA PHE A 232 13.68 -2.03 -3.33
C PHE A 232 12.35 -2.46 -3.96
N VAL A 233 12.40 -3.60 -4.64
CA VAL A 233 11.23 -4.27 -5.21
C VAL A 233 10.94 -5.50 -4.37
N PHE A 234 9.76 -5.51 -3.76
CA PHE A 234 9.22 -6.60 -2.98
C PHE A 234 8.44 -7.47 -3.95
N ASP A 235 9.05 -8.59 -4.32
CA ASP A 235 8.38 -9.65 -5.07
C ASP A 235 7.53 -10.46 -4.09
N GLU A 236 6.27 -10.05 -3.97
CA GLU A 236 5.25 -10.66 -3.12
C GLU A 236 3.88 -10.65 -3.82
N ALA A 237 3.08 -11.69 -3.58
CA ALA A 237 1.74 -11.82 -4.17
C ALA A 237 0.73 -10.78 -3.64
N ARG A 238 0.93 -10.34 -2.41
CA ARG A 238 0.18 -9.27 -1.73
C ARG A 238 1.17 -8.41 -0.96
N PRO A 239 0.96 -7.09 -0.81
CA PRO A 239 1.94 -6.18 -0.21
C PRO A 239 1.97 -6.29 1.33
N LYS A 240 2.23 -7.48 1.88
CA LYS A 240 2.20 -7.73 3.33
C LYS A 240 3.53 -7.29 3.96
N ASN A 241 4.65 -7.77 3.41
CA ASN A 241 5.98 -7.52 3.94
C ASN A 241 6.42 -6.07 3.70
N LEU A 242 6.02 -5.48 2.56
CA LEU A 242 6.24 -4.05 2.30
C LEU A 242 5.55 -3.18 3.35
N MET A 243 4.29 -3.48 3.67
CA MET A 243 3.53 -2.70 4.65
C MET A 243 4.08 -2.87 6.07
N ILE A 244 4.51 -4.07 6.45
CA ILE A 244 5.18 -4.33 7.74
C ILE A 244 6.49 -3.54 7.82
N THR A 245 7.31 -3.56 6.76
CA THR A 245 8.58 -2.83 6.72
C THR A 245 8.36 -1.33 6.83
N ALA A 246 7.40 -0.79 6.09
CA ALA A 246 7.02 0.62 6.16
C ALA A 246 6.55 1.01 7.57
N ARG A 247 5.77 0.15 8.25
CA ARG A 247 5.33 0.39 9.63
C ARG A 247 6.50 0.37 10.62
N ARG A 248 7.37 -0.64 10.54
CA ARG A 248 8.56 -0.73 11.42
C ARG A 248 9.49 0.48 11.27
N GLU A 249 9.59 1.06 10.07
CA GLU A 249 10.35 2.29 9.85
C GLU A 249 9.65 3.51 10.46
N ALA A 250 8.32 3.59 10.35
CA ALA A 250 7.53 4.64 10.99
C ALA A 250 7.57 4.55 12.53
N ASP A 251 7.58 3.33 13.08
CA ASP A 251 7.67 3.08 14.53
C ASP A 251 9.00 3.56 15.10
N ARG A 252 10.07 3.50 14.31
CA ARG A 252 11.40 4.08 14.60
C ARG A 252 11.47 5.60 14.40
N GLY A 253 10.35 6.25 14.09
CA GLY A 253 10.25 7.69 13.88
C GLY A 253 10.63 8.17 12.48
N ARG A 254 10.88 7.27 11.51
CA ARG A 254 11.12 7.69 10.12
C ARG A 254 9.85 8.30 9.53
N PRO A 255 9.93 9.43 8.81
CA PRO A 255 8.79 9.88 8.03
C PRO A 255 8.50 8.91 6.90
N VAL A 256 7.31 8.32 6.89
CA VAL A 256 6.86 7.33 5.90
C VAL A 256 5.62 7.82 5.15
N LEU A 257 5.68 7.82 3.82
CA LEU A 257 4.54 8.06 2.94
C LEU A 257 4.10 6.73 2.30
N ILE A 258 2.82 6.38 2.46
CA ILE A 258 2.22 5.22 1.81
C ILE A 258 1.19 5.70 0.77
N LEU A 259 1.43 5.39 -0.51
CA LEU A 259 0.48 5.66 -1.60
C LEU A 259 -0.30 4.38 -1.93
N ARG A 260 -1.57 4.34 -1.56
CA ARG A 260 -2.42 3.16 -1.76
C ARG A 260 -3.76 3.51 -2.38
N ARG A 261 -4.40 2.56 -3.05
CA ARG A 261 -5.80 2.70 -3.47
C ARG A 261 -6.73 2.52 -2.27
N LYS A 262 -7.78 3.34 -2.20
CA LYS A 262 -8.80 3.27 -1.14
C LYS A 262 -9.42 1.87 -1.05
N GLY A 263 -9.57 1.37 0.18
CA GLY A 263 -10.32 0.13 0.48
C GLY A 263 -9.64 -1.19 0.11
N ARG A 264 -8.43 -1.19 -0.47
CA ARG A 264 -7.71 -2.44 -0.80
C ARG A 264 -6.92 -3.04 0.35
N TYR A 265 -6.56 -2.24 1.34
CA TYR A 265 -5.74 -2.67 2.47
C TYR A 265 -6.28 -2.08 3.76
N SER A 266 -6.34 -2.90 4.81
CA SER A 266 -6.73 -2.47 6.16
C SER A 266 -5.82 -1.34 6.65
N ASP A 267 -6.40 -0.41 7.40
CA ASP A 267 -5.70 0.76 7.89
C ASP A 267 -4.68 0.37 8.98
N PRO A 268 -3.38 0.67 8.82
CA PRO A 268 -2.46 0.62 9.94
C PRO A 268 -2.68 1.91 10.74
N GLY A 269 -3.74 1.90 11.56
CA GLY A 269 -4.02 2.99 12.48
C GLY A 269 -2.89 3.09 13.51
N ASP A 270 -2.15 4.20 13.46
CA ASP A 270 -1.37 4.76 14.59
C ASP A 270 -0.97 6.23 14.37
N GLY A 271 -1.41 6.88 13.28
CA GLY A 271 -1.15 8.31 13.03
C GLY A 271 0.31 8.68 12.71
N ARG A 272 1.27 7.75 12.77
CA ARG A 272 2.70 7.99 12.51
C ARG A 272 3.09 7.91 11.03
N THR A 273 2.25 7.31 10.19
CA THR A 273 2.44 7.23 8.74
C THR A 273 1.62 8.30 8.01
N CYS A 274 2.23 8.99 7.05
CA CYS A 274 1.50 9.78 6.08
C CYS A 274 0.84 8.83 5.08
N LEU A 275 -0.49 8.83 5.06
CA LEU A 275 -1.28 8.01 4.15
C LEU A 275 -1.84 8.91 3.06
N SER A 276 -1.77 8.44 1.81
CA SER A 276 -2.45 9.10 0.71
C SER A 276 -3.18 8.10 -0.16
N GLU A 277 -4.45 8.43 -0.45
CA GLU A 277 -5.32 7.60 -1.24
C GLU A 277 -5.23 7.98 -2.72
N ILE A 278 -4.82 7.01 -3.54
CA ILE A 278 -4.81 7.13 -5.00
C ILE A 278 -6.26 7.16 -5.47
N ARG A 279 -6.65 8.30 -6.05
CA ARG A 279 -7.97 8.48 -6.67
C ARG A 279 -7.93 8.05 -8.13
N PRO A 280 -9.02 7.47 -8.65
CA PRO A 280 -9.10 7.10 -10.05
C PRO A 280 -8.99 8.35 -10.93
N SER A 281 -7.93 8.42 -11.74
CA SER A 281 -7.64 9.53 -12.66
C SER A 281 -6.66 9.06 -13.74
N ALA A 282 -6.85 9.54 -14.97
CA ALA A 282 -5.88 9.34 -16.05
C ALA A 282 -4.52 10.01 -15.78
N HIS A 283 -4.47 10.94 -14.82
CA HIS A 283 -3.28 11.66 -14.37
C HIS A 283 -2.73 11.11 -13.03
N ALA A 284 -3.17 9.94 -12.58
CA ALA A 284 -2.79 9.38 -11.29
C ALA A 284 -1.26 9.29 -11.08
N ALA A 285 -0.48 8.96 -12.12
CA ALA A 285 0.97 8.96 -12.03
C ALA A 285 1.58 10.35 -11.80
N ALA A 286 1.08 11.38 -12.49
CA ALA A 286 1.56 12.75 -12.30
C ALA A 286 1.19 13.28 -10.91
N MET A 287 -0.03 13.01 -10.44
CA MET A 287 -0.49 13.33 -9.09
C MET A 287 0.34 12.58 -8.02
N ALA A 288 0.67 11.30 -8.25
CA ALA A 288 1.54 10.54 -7.37
C ALA A 288 2.94 11.17 -7.27
N LEU A 289 3.54 11.52 -8.41
CA LEU A 289 4.84 12.21 -8.45
C LEU A 289 4.81 13.54 -7.70
N ALA A 290 3.77 14.34 -7.91
CA ALA A 290 3.54 15.59 -7.20
C ALA A 290 3.41 15.39 -5.68
N THR A 291 2.71 14.33 -5.27
CA THR A 291 2.52 13.96 -3.85
C THR A 291 3.84 13.55 -3.21
N VAL A 292 4.63 12.74 -3.91
CA VAL A 292 5.97 12.33 -3.44
C VAL A 292 6.88 13.53 -3.28
N ARG A 293 6.94 14.44 -4.26
CA ARG A 293 7.78 15.65 -4.16
C ARG A 293 7.37 16.56 -3.01
N GLY A 294 6.07 16.80 -2.81
CA GLY A 294 5.58 17.59 -1.68
C GLY A 294 5.79 16.93 -0.30
N PHE A 295 5.95 15.60 -0.26
CA PHE A 295 6.37 14.91 0.95
C PHE A 295 7.88 15.06 1.20
N LEU A 296 8.70 14.86 0.17
CA LEU A 296 10.16 14.95 0.28
C LEU A 296 10.68 16.36 0.48
N SER A 297 9.96 17.38 -0.01
CA SER A 297 10.27 18.80 0.28
C SER A 297 10.21 19.10 1.78
N ARG A 298 9.30 18.42 2.50
CA ARG A 298 9.07 18.54 3.95
C ARG A 298 9.94 17.58 4.77
N SER A 299 10.19 16.38 4.25
CA SER A 299 10.85 15.28 4.97
C SER A 299 11.92 14.60 4.11
N PRO A 300 13.09 15.23 3.91
CA PRO A 300 14.21 14.59 3.22
C PRO A 300 14.68 13.33 3.97
N GLY A 301 15.17 12.32 3.26
CA GLY A 301 15.56 11.03 3.86
C GLY A 301 14.40 10.11 4.26
N GLY A 302 13.15 10.51 4.02
CA GLY A 302 11.97 9.69 4.32
C GLY A 302 11.88 8.38 3.54
N LEU A 303 10.84 7.60 3.82
CA LEU A 303 10.54 6.35 3.12
C LEU A 303 9.24 6.48 2.35
N LEU A 304 9.22 5.97 1.13
CA LEU A 304 8.05 5.91 0.27
C LEU A 304 7.67 4.45 0.03
N ALA A 305 6.42 4.11 0.29
CA ALA A 305 5.86 2.78 0.08
C ALA A 305 4.78 2.84 -1.01
N LEU A 306 4.95 2.04 -2.06
CA LEU A 306 4.02 1.86 -3.18
C LEU A 306 3.46 0.42 -3.20
N PRO A 307 2.49 0.09 -2.33
CA PRO A 307 1.87 -1.23 -2.29
C PRO A 307 1.02 -1.58 -3.53
N ASP A 308 0.47 -0.58 -4.24
CA ASP A 308 -0.46 -0.81 -5.37
C ASP A 308 0.04 -0.15 -6.67
N LEU A 309 1.24 -0.55 -7.12
CA LEU A 309 1.79 -0.06 -8.40
C LEU A 309 0.93 -0.50 -9.58
N ALA A 310 0.43 -1.74 -9.55
CA ALA A 310 -0.51 -2.27 -10.54
C ALA A 310 -1.77 -1.39 -10.63
N GLY A 311 -2.29 -0.90 -9.51
CA GLY A 311 -3.39 0.06 -9.48
C GLY A 311 -3.10 1.33 -10.28
N ILE A 312 -1.90 1.89 -10.17
CA ILE A 312 -1.49 3.06 -10.97
C ILE A 312 -1.38 2.70 -12.46
N ALA A 313 -0.81 1.53 -12.77
CA ALA A 313 -0.71 1.02 -14.14
C ALA A 313 -2.09 0.87 -14.80
N THR A 314 -3.08 0.34 -14.08
CA THR A 314 -4.45 0.21 -14.61
C THR A 314 -5.13 1.55 -14.87
N LEU A 315 -4.78 2.62 -14.15
CA LEU A 315 -5.43 3.93 -14.27
C LEU A 315 -4.84 4.79 -15.39
N CYS A 316 -3.52 4.71 -15.62
CA CYS A 316 -2.82 5.63 -16.52
C CYS A 316 -1.91 4.95 -17.55
N GLY A 317 -1.81 3.62 -17.52
CA GLY A 317 -0.98 2.81 -18.40
C GLY A 317 0.42 2.53 -17.83
N TRP A 318 1.00 1.42 -18.29
CA TRP A 318 2.35 1.00 -17.89
C TRP A 318 3.46 2.00 -18.24
N PRO A 319 3.51 2.64 -19.44
CA PRO A 319 4.59 3.57 -19.78
C PRO A 319 4.71 4.75 -18.81
N LYS A 320 3.58 5.31 -18.37
CA LYS A 320 3.55 6.38 -17.37
C LYS A 320 3.95 5.87 -15.99
N THR A 321 3.48 4.69 -15.60
CA THR A 321 3.80 4.09 -14.30
C THR A 321 5.30 3.77 -14.19
N LEU A 322 5.90 3.25 -15.25
CA LEU A 322 7.33 2.96 -15.29
C LEU A 322 8.17 4.24 -15.22
N ASP A 323 7.76 5.30 -15.93
CA ASP A 323 8.45 6.59 -15.85
C ASP A 323 8.27 7.27 -14.49
N LEU A 324 7.11 7.12 -13.82
CA LEU A 324 6.92 7.53 -12.43
C LEU A 324 7.97 6.88 -11.52
N VAL A 325 8.14 5.56 -11.61
CA VAL A 325 9.14 4.83 -10.82
C VAL A 325 10.55 5.34 -11.14
N ARG A 326 10.91 5.52 -12.43
CA ARG A 326 12.22 6.08 -12.83
C ARG A 326 12.48 7.45 -12.20
N GLN A 327 11.49 8.33 -12.23
CA GLN A 327 11.62 9.67 -11.67
C GLN A 327 11.77 9.63 -10.15
N ILE A 328 11.00 8.79 -9.46
CA ILE A 328 11.13 8.61 -8.01
C ILE A 328 12.49 8.03 -7.67
N VAL A 329 12.98 7.01 -8.38
CA VAL A 329 14.33 6.43 -8.15
C VAL A 329 15.42 7.49 -8.30
N ARG A 330 15.33 8.36 -9.31
CA ARG A 330 16.27 9.49 -9.48
C ARG A 330 16.18 10.49 -8.34
N ILE A 331 14.98 10.73 -7.81
CA ILE A 331 14.78 11.60 -6.64
C ILE A 331 15.39 10.93 -5.39
N SER A 332 15.09 9.65 -5.16
CA SER A 332 15.56 8.84 -4.04
C SER A 332 17.06 8.87 -3.86
N ARG A 333 17.82 8.68 -4.94
CA ARG A 333 19.30 8.73 -4.92
C ARG A 333 19.88 10.08 -4.54
N ARG A 334 19.10 11.16 -4.64
CA ARG A 334 19.56 12.53 -4.35
C ARG A 334 19.10 13.05 -3.00
N THR A 335 18.05 12.46 -2.43
CA THR A 335 17.41 12.92 -1.19
C THR A 335 17.55 11.90 -0.06
N ASP A 336 18.39 10.87 -0.22
CA ASP A 336 18.55 9.72 0.67
C ASP A 336 17.23 9.03 1.01
N THR A 337 16.25 9.15 0.13
CA THR A 337 14.91 8.59 0.32
C THR A 337 14.90 7.13 -0.10
N THR A 338 14.35 6.26 0.73
CA THR A 338 14.17 4.85 0.38
C THR A 338 12.82 4.67 -0.32
N LEU A 339 12.81 3.95 -1.44
CA LEU A 339 11.58 3.59 -2.15
C LEU A 339 11.32 2.08 -2.00
N LEU A 340 10.13 1.71 -1.54
CA LEU A 340 9.65 0.34 -1.51
C LEU A 340 8.51 0.18 -2.53
N ILE A 341 8.62 -0.80 -3.41
CA ILE A 341 7.63 -1.10 -4.46
C ILE A 341 7.18 -2.55 -4.30
N SER A 342 5.86 -2.81 -4.29
CA SER A 342 5.37 -4.18 -4.37
C SER A 342 5.07 -4.57 -5.81
N THR A 343 5.38 -5.81 -6.19
CA THR A 343 4.97 -6.37 -7.48
C THR A 343 3.58 -7.00 -7.47
N SER A 344 2.86 -6.89 -6.35
CA SER A 344 1.51 -7.43 -6.20
C SER A 344 0.63 -7.02 -7.39
N LEU A 345 0.04 -8.01 -8.06
CA LEU A 345 -0.87 -7.85 -9.22
C LEU A 345 -0.22 -7.27 -10.50
N LEU A 346 1.10 -7.16 -10.57
CA LEU A 346 1.77 -6.81 -11.83
C LEU A 346 1.79 -7.99 -12.79
N GLN A 347 1.60 -7.70 -14.08
CA GLN A 347 1.78 -8.69 -15.14
C GLN A 347 3.27 -8.98 -15.37
N GLU A 348 3.60 -10.10 -16.02
CA GLU A 348 5.00 -10.48 -16.31
C GLU A 348 5.73 -9.42 -17.15
N ASP A 349 5.05 -8.81 -18.12
CA ASP A 349 5.61 -7.75 -18.97
C ASP A 349 5.97 -6.50 -18.15
N GLU A 350 5.14 -6.17 -17.17
CA GLU A 350 5.35 -5.05 -16.26
C GLU A 350 6.52 -5.35 -15.31
N ARG A 351 6.60 -6.58 -14.78
CA ARG A 351 7.74 -7.05 -13.98
C ARG A 351 9.06 -6.97 -14.76
N ARG A 352 9.07 -7.39 -16.03
CA ARG A 352 10.22 -7.25 -16.94
C ARG A 352 10.61 -5.78 -17.13
N GLY A 353 9.63 -4.89 -17.24
CA GLY A 353 9.86 -3.44 -17.29
C GLY A 353 10.57 -2.89 -16.05
N LEU A 354 10.19 -3.34 -14.85
CA LEU A 354 10.86 -2.96 -13.59
C LEU A 354 12.26 -3.54 -13.47
N ASN A 355 12.47 -4.79 -13.91
CA ASN A 355 13.79 -5.42 -13.95
C ASN A 355 14.79 -4.59 -14.77
N GLY A 356 14.33 -3.96 -15.86
CA GLY A 356 15.16 -3.06 -16.67
C GLY A 356 15.70 -1.83 -15.91
N LEU A 357 15.17 -1.50 -14.73
CA LEU A 357 15.64 -0.39 -13.89
C LEU A 357 16.80 -0.77 -12.96
N ARG A 358 17.22 -2.06 -12.93
CA ARG A 358 18.31 -2.58 -12.07
C ARG A 358 18.11 -2.21 -10.59
N LEU A 359 16.91 -2.42 -10.08
CA LEU A 359 16.56 -2.23 -8.68
C LEU A 359 16.98 -3.45 -7.85
N ALA A 360 17.04 -3.32 -6.53
CA ALA A 360 17.26 -4.45 -5.64
C ALA A 360 15.96 -5.24 -5.49
N TRP A 361 15.96 -6.53 -5.85
CA TRP A 361 14.79 -7.39 -5.76
C TRP A 361 14.87 -8.29 -4.54
N TRP A 362 13.81 -8.30 -3.74
CA TRP A 362 13.62 -9.18 -2.60
C TRP A 362 12.45 -10.11 -2.88
N ILE A 363 12.74 -11.39 -3.05
CA ILE A 363 11.74 -12.44 -3.23
C ILE A 363 11.26 -12.86 -1.86
N LEU A 364 10.02 -12.52 -1.53
CA LEU A 364 9.49 -12.66 -0.19
C LEU A 364 8.38 -13.70 -0.17
N PRO A 365 8.39 -14.60 0.82
CA PRO A 365 7.38 -15.63 0.90
C PRO A 365 6.03 -15.05 1.35
N ASP A 366 4.92 -15.74 1.01
CA ASP A 366 3.62 -15.43 1.59
C ASP A 366 3.58 -15.95 3.03
N PRO A 367 3.39 -15.08 4.05
CA PRO A 367 3.33 -15.50 5.44
C PRO A 367 2.33 -16.61 5.74
N ALA A 368 1.23 -16.68 5.00
CA ALA A 368 0.23 -17.73 5.21
C ALA A 368 0.71 -19.10 4.73
N VAL A 369 1.48 -19.13 3.63
CA VAL A 369 2.03 -20.36 3.07
C VAL A 369 3.16 -20.86 3.96
N GLU A 370 4.07 -19.98 4.39
CA GLU A 370 5.17 -20.38 5.28
C GLU A 370 4.69 -20.92 6.61
N VAL A 371 3.74 -20.25 7.25
CA VAL A 371 3.21 -20.70 8.54
C VAL A 371 2.48 -22.04 8.39
N ASP A 372 1.75 -22.27 7.29
CA ASP A 372 1.12 -23.56 7.02
C ASP A 372 2.19 -24.67 6.86
N VAL A 373 3.27 -24.41 6.10
CA VAL A 373 4.35 -25.39 5.91
C VAL A 373 5.11 -25.63 7.22
N MET A 374 5.46 -24.60 7.98
CA MET A 374 6.13 -24.74 9.29
C MET A 374 5.29 -25.58 10.26
N LEU A 375 3.97 -25.36 10.30
CA LEU A 375 3.07 -26.15 11.11
C LEU A 375 2.93 -27.59 10.61
N ARG A 376 2.96 -27.82 9.28
CA ARG A 376 2.99 -29.19 8.72
C ARG A 376 4.28 -29.92 9.05
N THR A 377 5.43 -29.24 9.03
CA THR A 377 6.70 -29.85 9.42
C THR A 377 6.70 -30.24 10.89
N ALA A 378 6.08 -29.44 11.77
CA ALA A 378 6.00 -29.73 13.20
C ALA A 378 4.92 -30.75 13.59
N PHE A 379 3.74 -30.72 12.95
CA PHE A 379 2.55 -31.49 13.35
C PHE A 379 1.99 -32.43 12.27
N GLY A 380 2.67 -32.58 11.14
CA GLY A 380 2.18 -33.35 9.99
C GLY A 380 0.89 -32.77 9.39
N ALA A 381 0.00 -33.63 8.90
CA ALA A 381 -1.27 -33.22 8.30
C ALA A 381 -2.18 -32.40 9.25
N ALA A 382 -2.03 -32.56 10.57
CA ALA A 382 -2.76 -31.79 11.57
C ALA A 382 -2.33 -30.31 11.63
N GLY A 383 -1.13 -29.96 11.15
CA GLY A 383 -0.65 -28.58 11.13
C GLY A 383 -1.57 -27.63 10.36
N SER A 384 -2.07 -28.06 9.19
CA SER A 384 -3.01 -27.26 8.40
C SER A 384 -4.38 -27.12 9.04
N SER A 385 -4.88 -28.16 9.70
CA SER A 385 -6.19 -28.10 10.36
C SER A 385 -6.15 -27.16 11.58
N ILE A 386 -5.03 -27.14 12.30
CA ILE A 386 -4.77 -26.18 13.38
C ILE A 386 -4.72 -24.76 12.83
N PHE A 387 -4.01 -24.53 11.72
CA PHE A 387 -3.93 -23.21 11.10
C PHE A 387 -5.30 -22.72 10.60
N ASP A 388 -6.06 -23.57 9.91
CA ASP A 388 -7.41 -23.23 9.45
C ASP A 388 -8.39 -23.02 10.61
N GLY A 389 -8.22 -23.76 11.71
CA GLY A 389 -8.94 -23.56 12.96
C GLY A 389 -8.69 -22.16 13.55
N PHE A 390 -7.43 -21.75 13.64
CA PHE A 390 -7.04 -20.41 14.07
C PHE A 390 -7.64 -19.32 13.17
N LEU A 391 -7.56 -19.50 11.85
CA LEU A 391 -8.10 -18.54 10.89
C LEU A 391 -9.61 -18.37 11.06
N LYS A 392 -10.35 -19.48 11.20
CA LYS A 392 -11.80 -19.45 11.47
C LYS A 392 -12.12 -18.77 12.80
N ALA A 393 -11.40 -19.10 13.87
CA ALA A 393 -11.61 -18.54 15.20
C ALA A 393 -11.39 -17.01 15.24
N ASN A 394 -10.50 -16.48 14.40
CA ASN A 394 -10.19 -15.05 14.33
C ASN A 394 -10.90 -14.32 13.17
N ALA A 395 -11.83 -14.98 12.48
CA ALA A 395 -12.47 -14.46 11.26
C ALA A 395 -11.47 -13.95 10.20
N LEU A 396 -10.31 -14.60 10.11
CA LEU A 396 -9.25 -14.29 9.16
C LEU A 396 -9.35 -15.18 7.94
N THR A 397 -9.03 -14.62 6.78
CA THR A 397 -8.74 -15.39 5.57
C THR A 397 -7.24 -15.70 5.50
N ARG A 398 -6.84 -16.80 4.83
CA ARG A 398 -5.41 -17.08 4.54
C ARG A 398 -4.72 -15.86 3.90
N GLY A 399 -5.44 -15.18 3.00
CA GLY A 399 -4.94 -14.00 2.32
C GLY A 399 -4.76 -12.74 3.21
N SER A 400 -5.40 -12.67 4.37
CA SER A 400 -5.26 -11.58 5.35
C SER A 400 -4.27 -11.91 6.46
N PHE A 401 -3.81 -13.16 6.57
CA PHE A 401 -2.80 -13.55 7.54
C PHE A 401 -1.45 -12.85 7.25
N ASN A 402 -0.77 -12.38 8.30
CA ASN A 402 0.47 -11.60 8.23
C ASN A 402 1.34 -11.92 9.47
N ALA A 403 2.59 -11.44 9.49
CA ALA A 403 3.51 -11.73 10.59
C ALA A 403 3.04 -11.19 11.97
N HIS A 404 2.16 -10.19 12.02
CA HIS A 404 1.61 -9.68 13.29
C HIS A 404 0.66 -10.67 13.97
N HIS A 405 0.00 -11.54 13.21
CA HIS A 405 -0.90 -12.56 13.75
C HIS A 405 -0.15 -13.75 14.37
N VAL A 406 1.16 -13.85 14.17
CA VAL A 406 1.97 -14.97 14.67
C VAL A 406 1.92 -15.07 16.19
N LEU A 407 1.98 -13.94 16.92
CA LEU A 407 1.86 -13.97 18.38
C LEU A 407 0.52 -14.58 18.82
N ALA A 408 -0.58 -14.13 18.22
CA ALA A 408 -1.92 -14.66 18.51
C ALA A 408 -2.03 -16.15 18.15
N LEU A 409 -1.40 -16.60 17.06
CA LEU A 409 -1.32 -18.00 16.69
C LEU A 409 -0.57 -18.83 17.74
N THR A 410 0.59 -18.36 18.22
CA THR A 410 1.33 -19.06 19.28
C THR A 410 0.55 -19.15 20.60
N THR A 411 -0.20 -18.11 20.95
CA THR A 411 -1.11 -18.14 22.11
C THR A 411 -2.26 -19.13 21.89
N HIS A 412 -2.81 -19.20 20.67
CA HIS A 412 -3.86 -20.16 20.32
C HIS A 412 -3.36 -21.61 20.42
N LEU A 413 -2.15 -21.88 19.93
CA LEU A 413 -1.49 -23.19 20.06
C LEU A 413 -1.34 -23.58 21.53
N GLY A 414 -0.79 -22.70 22.37
CA GLY A 414 -0.66 -22.97 23.81
C GLY A 414 -2.00 -23.29 24.48
N THR A 415 -3.02 -22.47 24.20
CA THR A 415 -4.36 -22.66 24.78
C THR A 415 -5.00 -23.98 24.35
N ALA A 416 -4.87 -24.35 23.08
CA ALA A 416 -5.39 -25.61 22.56
C ALA A 416 -4.71 -26.83 23.21
N MET A 417 -3.43 -26.71 23.55
CA MET A 417 -2.64 -27.77 24.18
C MET A 417 -2.91 -27.92 25.67
N ASP A 418 -3.09 -26.82 26.39
CA ASP A 418 -3.53 -26.87 27.78
C ASP A 418 -4.91 -27.51 27.91
N ALA A 419 -5.80 -27.22 26.97
CA ALA A 419 -7.09 -27.90 26.86
C ALA A 419 -6.89 -29.41 26.60
N PHE A 420 -6.05 -29.80 25.64
CA PHE A 420 -5.78 -31.22 25.33
C PHE A 420 -5.17 -31.99 26.52
N ALA A 421 -4.21 -31.40 27.23
CA ALA A 421 -3.61 -31.99 28.42
C ALA A 421 -4.63 -32.23 29.55
N SER A 422 -5.66 -31.37 29.65
CA SER A 422 -6.74 -31.53 30.62
C SER A 422 -7.67 -32.73 30.33
N PHE A 423 -7.66 -33.29 29.11
CA PHE A 423 -8.49 -34.44 28.70
C PHE A 423 -7.89 -35.81 29.02
N GLY A 424 -6.81 -35.88 29.82
CA GLY A 424 -6.30 -37.16 30.36
C GLY A 424 -5.29 -37.88 29.46
N ALA A 425 -4.54 -37.15 28.63
CA ALA A 425 -3.38 -37.70 27.94
C ALA A 425 -2.34 -38.22 28.96
N GLU A 426 -1.69 -39.35 28.67
CA GLU A 426 -0.57 -39.84 29.47
C GLU A 426 0.51 -38.74 29.60
N LEU A 427 1.08 -38.60 30.80
CA LEU A 427 1.99 -37.48 31.15
C LEU A 427 3.12 -37.30 30.11
N HIS A 428 3.68 -38.41 29.60
CA HIS A 428 4.74 -38.41 28.60
C HIS A 428 4.28 -37.93 27.20
N VAL A 429 3.03 -38.20 26.82
CA VAL A 429 2.45 -37.72 25.56
C VAL A 429 2.17 -36.22 25.64
N ALA A 430 1.67 -35.75 26.79
CA ALA A 430 1.46 -34.33 27.04
C ALA A 430 2.78 -33.54 27.01
N ASP A 431 3.86 -34.10 27.59
CA ASP A 431 5.17 -33.44 27.60
C ASP A 431 5.83 -33.40 26.23
N GLY A 432 5.72 -34.47 25.42
CA GLY A 432 6.20 -34.46 24.03
C GLY A 432 5.45 -33.46 23.14
N LEU A 433 4.13 -33.34 23.29
CA LEU A 433 3.33 -32.34 22.59
C LEU A 433 3.67 -30.91 23.02
N ARG A 434 3.89 -30.67 24.31
CA ARG A 434 4.34 -29.36 24.80
C ARG A 434 5.70 -28.97 24.21
N GLN A 435 6.62 -29.90 24.10
CA GLN A 435 7.92 -29.66 23.49
C GLN A 435 7.78 -29.29 22.00
N LEU A 436 7.00 -30.05 21.23
CA LEU A 436 6.73 -29.74 19.81
C LEU A 436 6.07 -28.36 19.63
N VAL A 437 5.16 -27.99 20.53
CA VAL A 437 4.49 -26.68 20.49
C VAL A 437 5.44 -25.55 20.87
N ALA A 438 6.35 -25.77 21.81
CA ALA A 438 7.40 -24.82 22.16
C ALA A 438 8.36 -24.60 20.98
N GLU A 439 8.83 -25.68 20.35
CA GLU A 439 9.71 -25.63 19.17
C GLU A 439 9.02 -24.94 17.98
N ALA A 440 7.76 -25.29 17.69
CA ALA A 440 6.99 -24.63 16.64
C ALA A 440 6.72 -23.16 16.95
N SER A 441 6.43 -22.82 18.21
CA SER A 441 6.20 -21.43 18.62
C SER A 441 7.47 -20.59 18.54
N GLU A 442 8.63 -21.16 18.89
CA GLU A 442 9.93 -20.51 18.75
C GLU A 442 10.24 -20.26 17.27
N ALA A 443 10.06 -21.26 16.39
CA ALA A 443 10.26 -21.10 14.95
C ALA A 443 9.34 -20.04 14.34
N LEU A 444 8.06 -20.02 14.74
CA LEU A 444 7.10 -19.01 14.30
C LEU A 444 7.48 -17.60 14.81
N GLN A 445 7.86 -17.48 16.08
CA GLN A 445 8.30 -16.20 16.64
C GLN A 445 9.56 -15.68 15.95
N GLU A 446 10.52 -16.56 15.68
CA GLU A 446 11.73 -16.24 14.93
C GLU A 446 11.39 -15.73 13.52
N TYR A 447 10.51 -16.44 12.80
CA TYR A 447 9.97 -15.98 11.52
C TYR A 447 9.38 -14.57 11.61
N SER A 448 8.58 -14.28 12.65
CA SER A 448 7.94 -12.97 12.82
C SER A 448 8.93 -11.83 13.10
N ARG A 449 10.11 -12.13 13.67
CA ARG A 449 11.13 -11.14 14.05
C ARG A 449 12.03 -10.75 12.88
N ARG A 450 12.25 -11.64 11.92
CA ARG A 450 13.12 -11.42 10.75
C ARG A 450 12.74 -10.16 9.97
N SER A 451 13.76 -9.48 9.42
CA SER A 451 13.57 -8.34 8.53
C SER A 451 13.25 -8.82 7.11
N ALA A 452 12.70 -7.95 6.25
CA ALA A 452 12.44 -8.32 4.85
C ALA A 452 13.71 -8.77 4.10
N LEU A 453 14.87 -8.21 4.45
CA LEU A 453 16.14 -8.65 3.89
C LEU A 453 16.46 -10.09 4.29
N ASP A 454 16.39 -10.39 5.59
CA ASP A 454 16.61 -11.74 6.11
C ASP A 454 15.60 -12.72 5.50
N LEU A 455 14.35 -12.27 5.34
CA LEU A 455 13.33 -13.10 4.72
C LEU A 455 13.59 -13.36 3.23
N SER A 456 14.24 -12.44 2.52
CA SER A 456 14.56 -12.65 1.11
C SER A 456 15.70 -13.65 0.89
N GLN A 457 16.64 -13.69 1.83
CA GLN A 457 17.87 -14.49 1.77
C GLN A 457 17.72 -15.87 2.43
N ALA A 458 16.73 -16.06 3.29
CA ALA A 458 16.50 -17.32 3.96
C ALA A 458 16.03 -18.42 2.97
N ASP A 459 16.51 -19.65 3.23
CA ASP A 459 15.96 -20.85 2.63
C ASP A 459 14.70 -21.23 3.38
N TRP A 460 13.58 -21.19 2.66
CA TRP A 460 12.26 -21.41 3.22
C TRP A 460 11.74 -22.79 2.89
N PRO A 461 11.04 -23.45 3.83
CA PRO A 461 10.38 -24.72 3.56
C PRO A 461 9.46 -24.67 2.34
N SER A 462 8.81 -23.54 2.06
CA SER A 462 7.95 -23.41 0.87
C SER A 462 8.69 -23.44 -0.48
N ARG A 463 10.01 -23.23 -0.48
CA ARG A 463 10.86 -23.24 -1.67
C ARG A 463 11.35 -24.63 -2.03
N ASP A 464 11.30 -25.59 -1.11
CA ASP A 464 11.67 -26.98 -1.37
C ASP A 464 10.46 -27.75 -1.91
N PRO A 465 10.44 -28.13 -3.20
CA PRO A 465 9.35 -28.94 -3.76
C PRO A 465 9.29 -30.35 -3.15
N GLU A 466 10.41 -30.84 -2.61
CA GLU A 466 10.51 -32.16 -1.97
C GLU A 466 9.84 -32.22 -0.59
N SER A 467 9.69 -31.08 0.11
CA SER A 467 9.01 -31.04 1.41
C SER A 467 7.49 -31.21 1.31
N ALA A 468 6.93 -31.20 0.09
CA ALA A 468 5.53 -31.49 -0.17
C ALA A 468 5.26 -32.99 -0.38
N ASP A 469 6.28 -33.77 -0.78
CA ASP A 469 6.14 -35.17 -1.19
C ASP A 469 6.86 -36.17 -0.27
N GLU A 470 7.89 -35.78 0.47
CA GLU A 470 8.39 -36.60 1.59
C GLU A 470 7.60 -36.29 2.86
N ALA A 471 6.34 -36.75 2.84
CA ALA A 471 5.64 -37.08 4.07
C ALA A 471 6.50 -38.10 4.82
N MET A 472 7.37 -37.61 5.71
CA MET A 472 7.98 -38.41 6.75
C MET A 472 6.85 -38.83 7.68
N LEU A 473 6.13 -39.86 7.26
CA LEU A 473 5.29 -40.72 8.08
C LEU A 473 6.22 -41.38 9.10
N VAL A 474 6.63 -40.63 10.11
CA VAL A 474 6.77 -41.22 11.44
C VAL A 474 5.34 -41.40 11.92
N THR A 475 4.69 -42.41 11.39
CA THR A 475 3.55 -43.03 12.03
C THR A 475 3.94 -43.20 13.50
N ALA A 476 3.11 -42.76 14.44
CA ALA A 476 3.32 -43.09 15.86
C ALA A 476 3.65 -44.59 16.01
N MET A 477 3.10 -45.43 15.13
CA MET A 477 3.39 -46.85 14.93
C MET A 477 4.90 -47.23 14.83
N ASP A 478 5.78 -46.39 14.28
CA ASP A 478 7.23 -46.69 14.18
C ASP A 478 8.00 -46.39 15.46
N HIS A 479 7.49 -45.49 16.32
CA HIS A 479 8.00 -45.35 17.70
C HIS A 479 7.62 -46.55 18.58
N TRP A 480 6.54 -47.25 18.22
CA TRP A 480 6.05 -48.45 18.94
C TRP A 480 6.60 -49.77 18.39
N ARG A 481 7.35 -49.77 17.27
CA ARG A 481 8.03 -50.97 16.75
C ARG A 481 9.30 -51.25 17.56
N GLY A 482 9.15 -51.99 18.65
CA GLY A 482 10.29 -52.50 19.42
C GLY A 482 10.00 -52.80 20.89
N LYS A 483 8.79 -52.52 21.40
CA LYS A 483 8.36 -52.94 22.74
C LYS A 483 7.05 -53.70 22.63
N GLU A 484 7.14 -54.95 22.19
CA GLU A 484 6.13 -55.94 22.58
C GLU A 484 6.35 -56.24 24.07
N PRO A 485 5.39 -55.97 24.98
CA PRO A 485 5.39 -56.65 26.26
C PRO A 485 4.95 -58.10 26.02
N GLU A 486 5.78 -59.05 26.45
CA GLU A 486 5.46 -60.47 26.51
C GLU A 486 4.13 -60.75 27.26
N PRO A 487 3.43 -61.84 26.90
CA PRO A 487 2.12 -62.14 27.46
C PRO A 487 2.27 -62.78 28.84
N ALA A 488 1.80 -62.10 29.88
CA ALA A 488 1.69 -62.68 31.22
C ALA A 488 0.22 -62.81 31.65
N VAL A 489 -0.25 -64.06 31.57
CA VAL A 489 -1.16 -64.76 32.50
C VAL A 489 -2.67 -64.51 32.37
N ARG A 490 -3.33 -65.56 31.84
CA ARG A 490 -4.73 -65.95 32.05
C ARG A 490 -5.02 -66.32 33.51
N GLY A 491 -6.26 -66.10 33.93
CA GLY A 491 -6.93 -66.68 35.12
C GLY A 491 -7.33 -65.56 36.08
N ASP A 492 -8.61 -65.25 36.28
CA ASP A 492 -9.61 -66.18 36.79
C ASP A 492 -11.00 -66.00 36.15
N ARG A 493 -11.65 -67.15 35.92
CA ARG A 493 -13.11 -67.26 35.87
C ARG A 493 -13.59 -67.28 37.32
N ALA A 494 -14.28 -66.22 37.73
CA ALA A 494 -15.21 -66.27 38.85
C ALA A 494 -16.50 -65.57 38.43
N THR A 495 -17.53 -66.37 38.15
CA THR A 495 -18.93 -65.97 38.20
C THR A 495 -19.22 -65.42 39.60
N ASP A 496 -19.48 -64.12 39.70
CA ASP A 496 -20.00 -63.49 40.92
C ASP A 496 -21.13 -62.51 40.54
N PRO A 497 -22.38 -62.69 41.03
CA PRO A 497 -23.56 -61.94 40.59
C PRO A 497 -23.70 -60.58 41.31
N GLY A 498 -22.70 -59.71 41.16
CA GLY A 498 -22.69 -58.39 41.82
C GLY A 498 -21.84 -57.30 41.16
N HIS A 499 -21.51 -57.41 39.86
CA HIS A 499 -20.74 -56.36 39.19
C HIS A 499 -21.61 -55.14 38.83
N SER A 500 -21.17 -53.94 39.21
CA SER A 500 -21.78 -52.69 38.74
C SER A 500 -21.85 -52.67 37.21
N LEU A 501 -23.00 -52.28 36.66
CA LEU A 501 -23.25 -52.19 35.22
C LEU A 501 -22.11 -51.46 34.48
N TYR A 502 -21.54 -50.44 35.12
CA TYR A 502 -20.37 -49.72 34.65
C TYR A 502 -19.15 -50.60 34.34
N LYS A 503 -18.79 -51.56 35.22
CA LYS A 503 -17.63 -52.44 34.97
C LYS A 503 -17.85 -53.35 33.76
N ARG A 504 -19.10 -53.78 33.52
CA ARG A 504 -19.45 -54.58 32.34
C ARG A 504 -19.39 -53.74 31.06
N THR A 505 -19.93 -52.52 31.08
CA THR A 505 -19.84 -51.60 29.95
C THR A 505 -18.40 -51.18 29.67
N LEU A 506 -17.61 -50.90 30.69
CA LEU A 506 -16.18 -50.58 30.57
C LEU A 506 -15.39 -51.71 29.91
N ALA A 507 -15.65 -52.97 30.30
CA ALA A 507 -14.99 -54.12 29.69
C ALA A 507 -15.26 -54.25 28.19
N ILE A 508 -16.48 -53.89 27.73
CA ILE A 508 -16.81 -53.87 26.30
C ILE A 508 -16.04 -52.77 25.57
N PHE A 509 -16.04 -51.55 26.11
CA PHE A 509 -15.35 -50.41 25.48
C PHE A 509 -13.85 -50.66 25.40
N VAL A 510 -13.25 -51.19 26.47
CA VAL A 510 -11.82 -51.51 26.50
C VAL A 510 -11.48 -52.68 25.57
N ARG A 511 -12.36 -53.67 25.42
CA ARG A 511 -12.14 -54.79 24.49
C ARG A 511 -12.15 -54.33 23.03
N GLU A 512 -13.10 -53.49 22.64
CA GLU A 512 -13.30 -53.15 21.23
C GLU A 512 -12.42 -51.96 20.80
N LEU A 513 -12.19 -50.98 21.69
CA LEU A 513 -11.44 -49.75 21.40
C LEU A 513 -10.07 -49.67 22.08
N GLY A 514 -9.66 -50.69 22.84
CA GLY A 514 -8.42 -50.68 23.61
C GLY A 514 -8.47 -49.66 24.77
N PRO A 515 -7.32 -49.19 25.29
CA PRO A 515 -7.28 -48.27 26.43
C PRO A 515 -8.04 -46.95 26.19
N THR A 516 -8.20 -46.53 24.94
CA THR A 516 -9.01 -45.35 24.55
C THR A 516 -10.50 -45.52 24.86
N GLY A 517 -11.01 -46.75 24.91
CA GLY A 517 -12.41 -47.05 25.21
C GLY A 517 -12.85 -46.59 26.59
N GLU A 518 -11.95 -46.62 27.58
CA GLU A 518 -12.24 -46.13 28.94
C GLU A 518 -12.48 -44.61 28.96
N GLY A 519 -11.65 -43.86 28.25
CA GLY A 519 -11.76 -42.41 28.14
C GLY A 519 -13.06 -41.98 27.46
N LEU A 520 -13.43 -42.66 26.36
CA LEU A 520 -14.66 -42.39 25.64
C LEU A 520 -15.92 -42.69 26.48
N LEU A 521 -15.92 -43.82 27.21
CA LEU A 521 -17.03 -44.17 28.10
C LEU A 521 -17.21 -43.12 29.19
N ARG A 522 -16.13 -42.70 29.86
CA ARG A 522 -16.19 -41.67 30.91
C ARG A 522 -16.63 -40.30 30.36
N PHE A 523 -16.19 -39.95 29.16
CA PHE A 523 -16.59 -38.71 28.51
C PHE A 523 -18.11 -38.66 28.23
N GLU A 524 -18.66 -39.74 27.68
CA GLU A 524 -20.10 -39.80 27.38
C GLU A 524 -20.96 -39.95 28.64
N LEU A 525 -20.46 -40.61 29.70
CA LEU A 525 -21.14 -40.64 31.00
C LEU A 525 -21.21 -39.26 31.68
N ARG A 526 -20.13 -38.47 31.61
CA ARG A 526 -20.15 -37.07 32.06
C ARG A 526 -21.16 -36.24 31.27
N ARG A 527 -21.27 -36.44 29.96
CA ARG A 527 -22.28 -35.77 29.11
C ARG A 527 -23.72 -36.22 29.35
N LEU A 528 -23.90 -37.41 29.92
CA LEU A 528 -25.20 -37.89 30.42
C LEU A 528 -25.49 -37.40 31.86
N GLY A 529 -24.54 -36.72 32.51
CA GLY A 529 -24.66 -36.27 33.89
C GLY A 529 -24.72 -37.42 34.89
N ARG A 530 -24.14 -38.58 34.55
CA ARG A 530 -24.18 -39.81 35.37
C ARG A 530 -22.79 -40.15 35.90
N GLY A 531 -22.73 -40.53 37.18
CA GLY A 531 -21.52 -41.10 37.78
C GLY A 531 -21.36 -42.60 37.52
N ASP A 532 -20.15 -43.12 37.75
CA ASP A 532 -19.79 -44.53 37.52
C ASP A 532 -20.69 -45.53 38.29
N SER A 533 -21.27 -45.12 39.42
CA SER A 533 -22.18 -45.94 40.24
C SER A 533 -23.68 -45.74 39.93
N GLU A 534 -24.03 -44.82 39.03
CA GLU A 534 -25.42 -44.41 38.76
C GLU A 534 -25.98 -44.95 37.44
N LEU A 535 -25.19 -45.77 36.73
CA LEU A 535 -25.55 -46.32 35.43
C LEU A 535 -26.73 -47.29 35.53
N ARG A 536 -27.87 -46.93 34.92
CA ARG A 536 -29.06 -47.79 34.83
C ARG A 536 -29.10 -48.50 33.47
N PRO A 537 -29.76 -49.67 33.36
CA PRO A 537 -29.92 -50.38 32.09
C PRO A 537 -30.53 -49.50 30.98
N SER A 538 -31.52 -48.65 31.32
CA SER A 538 -32.14 -47.70 30.40
C SER A 538 -31.20 -46.63 29.83
N ASP A 539 -30.08 -46.36 30.50
CA ASP A 539 -29.08 -45.38 30.08
C ASP A 539 -28.07 -45.99 29.08
N LEU A 540 -28.01 -47.32 28.95
CA LEU A 540 -27.12 -48.02 28.00
C LEU A 540 -27.50 -47.74 26.54
N LYS A 541 -28.80 -47.66 26.24
CA LYS A 541 -29.28 -47.31 24.89
C LYS A 541 -28.91 -45.87 24.50
N ARG A 542 -29.05 -44.94 25.45
CA ARG A 542 -28.66 -43.52 25.23
C ARG A 542 -27.15 -43.36 25.10
N LEU A 543 -26.39 -44.16 25.84
CA LEU A 543 -24.94 -44.23 25.72
C LEU A 543 -24.54 -44.80 24.36
N ALA A 544 -25.21 -45.86 23.89
CA ALA A 544 -24.99 -46.45 22.57
C ALA A 544 -25.23 -45.44 21.44
N ASP A 545 -26.38 -44.77 21.45
CA ASP A 545 -26.73 -43.79 20.42
C ASP A 545 -25.77 -42.59 20.41
N ARG A 546 -25.27 -42.17 21.57
CA ARG A 546 -24.30 -41.05 21.66
C ARG A 546 -22.90 -41.44 21.27
N VAL A 547 -22.49 -42.64 21.64
CA VAL A 547 -21.19 -43.19 21.25
C VAL A 547 -21.14 -43.41 19.74
N ASP A 548 -22.25 -43.84 19.12
CA ASP A 548 -22.41 -43.90 17.67
C ASP A 548 -22.15 -42.51 17.05
N VAL A 549 -22.79 -41.45 17.54
CA VAL A 549 -22.58 -40.07 17.02
C VAL A 549 -21.15 -39.56 17.23
N ALA A 550 -20.59 -39.75 18.43
CA ALA A 550 -19.24 -39.28 18.76
C ALA A 550 -18.17 -39.98 17.91
N LEU A 551 -18.32 -41.29 17.69
CA LEU A 551 -17.39 -42.07 16.90
C LEU A 551 -17.66 -41.95 15.39
N GLU A 552 -18.88 -41.69 14.93
CA GLU A 552 -19.18 -41.35 13.53
C GLU A 552 -18.48 -40.04 13.14
N THR A 553 -18.47 -39.07 14.06
CA THR A 553 -17.68 -37.83 13.92
C THR A 553 -16.17 -38.14 13.83
N MET A 554 -15.67 -39.10 14.60
CA MET A 554 -14.26 -39.54 14.49
C MET A 554 -13.98 -40.30 13.19
N VAL A 555 -14.94 -41.08 12.67
CA VAL A 555 -14.87 -41.81 11.40
C VAL A 555 -14.84 -40.87 10.20
N GLU A 556 -15.52 -39.71 10.28
CA GLU A 556 -15.44 -38.64 9.26
C GLU A 556 -14.08 -37.93 9.22
N ILE A 557 -13.31 -37.98 10.31
CA ILE A 557 -11.98 -37.36 10.44
C ILE A 557 -10.86 -38.32 9.94
N VAL A 558 -11.16 -39.61 9.78
CA VAL A 558 -10.17 -40.63 9.36
C VAL A 558 -10.21 -40.79 7.83
N ASP A 559 -9.20 -40.25 7.15
CA ASP A 559 -9.06 -40.28 5.69
C ASP A 559 -8.58 -41.63 5.12
N VAL A 560 -8.32 -42.63 5.96
CA VAL A 560 -7.84 -43.97 5.54
C VAL A 560 -9.03 -44.94 5.40
N PRO A 561 -9.37 -45.42 4.19
CA PRO A 561 -10.58 -46.24 3.95
C PRO A 561 -10.63 -47.54 4.76
N GLU A 562 -9.49 -48.20 4.95
CA GLU A 562 -9.41 -49.45 5.73
C GLU A 562 -9.59 -49.22 7.23
N ALA A 563 -9.05 -48.13 7.76
CA ALA A 563 -9.22 -47.75 9.16
C ALA A 563 -10.68 -47.33 9.43
N ARG A 564 -11.29 -46.61 8.48
CA ARG A 564 -12.72 -46.26 8.49
C ARG A 564 -13.62 -47.50 8.58
N ARG A 565 -13.33 -48.53 7.77
CA ARG A 565 -14.10 -49.79 7.77
C ARG A 565 -13.92 -50.58 9.07
N ARG A 566 -12.69 -50.67 9.60
CA ARG A 566 -12.42 -51.33 10.89
C ARG A 566 -13.11 -50.64 12.07
N LEU A 567 -13.17 -49.30 12.06
CA LEU A 567 -13.91 -48.52 13.07
C LEU A 567 -15.42 -48.77 12.99
N GLN A 568 -15.99 -48.82 11.78
CA GLN A 568 -17.39 -49.17 11.56
C GLN A 568 -17.74 -50.60 12.02
N GLU A 569 -16.84 -51.57 11.80
CA GLU A 569 -17.02 -52.95 12.28
C GLU A 569 -17.00 -53.03 13.82
N LYS A 570 -16.09 -52.29 14.47
CA LYS A 570 -16.00 -52.18 15.94
C LYS A 570 -17.21 -51.46 16.55
N LEU A 571 -17.74 -50.44 15.88
CA LEU A 571 -18.98 -49.76 16.25
C LEU A 571 -20.17 -50.71 16.29
N GLY A 572 -20.33 -51.51 15.23
CA GLY A 572 -21.37 -52.54 15.18
C GLY A 572 -21.21 -53.63 16.25
N ALA A 573 -20.01 -53.88 16.74
CA ALA A 573 -19.77 -54.82 17.84
C ALA A 573 -20.17 -54.24 19.20
N ILE A 574 -19.79 -53.00 19.49
CA ILE A 574 -20.12 -52.30 20.75
C ILE A 574 -21.63 -52.17 20.92
N ARG A 575 -22.36 -51.79 19.86
CA ARG A 575 -23.82 -51.65 19.88
C ARG A 575 -24.54 -52.98 20.15
N ARG A 576 -24.13 -54.06 19.48
CA ARG A 576 -24.70 -55.40 19.70
C ARG A 576 -24.47 -55.87 21.13
N GLN A 577 -23.29 -55.64 21.67
CA GLN A 577 -22.94 -56.09 23.02
C GLN A 577 -23.59 -55.26 24.12
N MET A 578 -23.82 -53.95 23.91
CA MET A 578 -24.61 -53.14 24.85
C MET A 578 -26.09 -53.51 24.84
N GLY A 579 -26.66 -53.85 23.69
CA GLY A 579 -28.05 -54.37 23.60
C GLY A 579 -28.24 -55.69 24.36
N LEU A 580 -27.25 -56.59 24.30
CA LEU A 580 -27.28 -57.84 25.06
C LEU A 580 -27.25 -57.63 26.58
N ILE A 581 -26.50 -56.62 27.07
CA ILE A 581 -26.50 -56.27 28.51
C ILE A 581 -27.83 -55.63 28.93
N GLU A 582 -28.48 -54.86 28.06
CA GLU A 582 -29.81 -54.29 28.31
C GLU A 582 -30.87 -55.39 28.44
N GLU A 583 -30.84 -56.41 27.59
CA GLU A 583 -31.78 -57.56 27.62
C GLU A 583 -31.55 -58.51 28.81
N GLU A 584 -30.31 -58.67 29.27
CA GLU A 584 -29.97 -59.46 30.47
C GLU A 584 -30.31 -58.75 31.80
N GLY A 585 -30.62 -57.45 31.77
CA GLY A 585 -30.85 -56.60 32.92
C GLY A 585 -32.30 -56.17 33.17
N VAL A 586 -33.27 -56.75 32.46
CA VAL A 586 -34.74 -56.53 32.60
C VAL A 586 -35.40 -57.64 33.40
#